data_AF-X0YFZ3-F1
#
_entry.id   AF-X0YFZ3-F1
#
_cell.length_a   1.000
_cell.length_b   1.000
_cell.length_c   1.000
_cell.angle_alpha   90.00
_cell.angle_beta   90.00
_cell.angle_gamma   90.00
#
_symmetry.space_group_name_H-M   'P 1'
#
loop_
_entity.id
_entity.type
_entity.pdbx_description
1 polymer ?
#
loop_
_entity_poly.entity_id
_entity_poly.type
_entity_poly.pdbx_seq_one_letter_code
_entity_poly.pdbx_strand_id
1 'polypeptide(L)'
;TKALAQDQLRSLKQILSGAKDLPQLLLPGAVATFDGDTPQSERAGIRKQARIVLTNPDMLHLGILPNHQSWSRLFRNLKYVVIDETHIYRGVFGSHVANVLRRLRRLCASYGSSPQFICCSATIANPKEHAQNIVGLPFESIVEDGSPHGEKYFVFWNPPIIGEAKNARRSSNSEAAFLLGELVQKGIRGLVFARTRKLTELIYIYTQGQLPPSLTDKISPYRAGYLPKDRRRIEHQFFDGEL
;
A
#
# COMPACT_ATOMS: atom_id res chain seq x y z
N THR A 1 -2.21 -4.29 -0.45
CA THR A 1 -3.15 -4.36 0.70
C THR A 1 -4.50 -3.78 0.29
N LYS A 2 -5.57 -3.92 1.09
CA LYS A 2 -6.89 -3.34 0.74
C LYS A 2 -6.89 -1.81 0.68
N ALA A 3 -6.17 -1.14 1.59
CA ALA A 3 -6.01 0.31 1.59
C ALA A 3 -5.33 0.78 0.28
N LEU A 4 -4.19 0.17 -0.06
CA LEU A 4 -3.47 0.43 -1.30
C LEU A 4 -4.35 0.25 -2.54
N ALA A 5 -5.20 -0.78 -2.60
CA ALA A 5 -6.11 -0.99 -3.74
C ALA A 5 -7.14 0.15 -3.89
N GLN A 6 -7.59 0.78 -2.81
CA GLN A 6 -8.50 1.92 -2.87
C GLN A 6 -7.77 3.21 -3.29
N ASP A 7 -6.54 3.41 -2.80
CA ASP A 7 -5.72 4.57 -3.19
C ASP A 7 -5.33 4.50 -4.66
N GLN A 8 -4.97 3.31 -5.15
CA GLN A 8 -4.74 3.03 -6.56
C GLN A 8 -6.00 3.27 -7.40
N LEU A 9 -7.19 2.86 -6.90
CA LEU A 9 -8.46 3.14 -7.58
C LEU A 9 -8.72 4.65 -7.72
N ARG A 10 -8.46 5.43 -6.67
CA ARG A 10 -8.62 6.90 -6.70
C ARG A 10 -7.66 7.54 -7.70
N SER A 11 -6.39 7.18 -7.62
CA SER A 11 -5.33 7.69 -8.51
C SER A 11 -5.60 7.33 -9.96
N LEU A 12 -6.00 6.08 -10.25
CA LEU A 12 -6.39 5.65 -11.59
C LEU A 12 -7.58 6.44 -12.12
N LYS A 13 -8.60 6.70 -11.31
CA LYS A 13 -9.76 7.52 -11.74
C LYS A 13 -9.36 8.96 -12.07
N GLN A 14 -8.42 9.55 -11.32
CA GLN A 14 -7.89 10.89 -11.59
C GLN A 14 -7.05 10.93 -12.87
N ILE A 15 -6.21 9.92 -13.11
CA ILE A 15 -5.44 9.82 -14.35
C ILE A 15 -6.39 9.63 -15.55
N LEU A 16 -7.37 8.74 -15.40
CA LEU A 16 -8.31 8.43 -16.47
C LEU A 16 -9.23 9.60 -16.80
N SER A 17 -9.61 10.46 -15.84
CA SER A 17 -10.47 11.62 -16.14
C SER A 17 -9.83 12.61 -17.14
N GLY A 18 -8.49 12.64 -17.22
CA GLY A 18 -7.76 13.39 -18.25
C GLY A 18 -7.62 12.65 -19.59
N ALA A 19 -7.78 11.33 -19.61
CA ALA A 19 -7.57 10.47 -20.79
C ALA A 19 -8.85 10.32 -21.63
N LYS A 20 -9.27 11.40 -22.29
CA LYS A 20 -10.49 11.44 -23.14
C LYS A 20 -10.49 10.42 -24.27
N ASP A 21 -9.31 10.00 -24.72
CA ASP A 21 -9.13 9.02 -25.80
C ASP A 21 -9.37 7.56 -25.37
N LEU A 22 -9.69 7.32 -24.09
CA LEU A 22 -9.98 5.98 -23.54
C LEU A 22 -11.41 5.89 -22.96
N PRO A 23 -12.47 6.19 -23.75
CA PRO A 23 -13.85 6.29 -23.27
C PRO A 23 -14.36 5.02 -22.59
N GLN A 24 -13.87 3.85 -23.02
CA GLN A 24 -14.20 2.56 -22.44
C GLN A 24 -13.71 2.36 -21.00
N LEU A 25 -12.68 3.10 -20.57
CA LEU A 25 -12.17 3.10 -19.19
C LEU A 25 -12.84 4.18 -18.32
N LEU A 26 -13.52 5.15 -18.94
CA LEU A 26 -14.31 6.18 -18.26
C LEU A 26 -15.70 5.69 -17.84
N LEU A 27 -16.17 4.57 -18.40
CA LEU A 27 -17.48 4.01 -18.07
C LEU A 27 -17.58 3.67 -16.57
N PRO A 28 -18.74 3.94 -15.94
CA PRO A 28 -18.98 3.51 -14.56
C PRO A 28 -18.70 2.01 -14.38
N GLY A 29 -17.83 1.68 -13.42
CA GLY A 29 -17.45 0.29 -13.11
C GLY A 29 -16.40 -0.34 -14.04
N ALA A 30 -15.85 0.41 -15.01
CA ALA A 30 -14.72 -0.07 -15.82
C ALA A 30 -13.45 -0.32 -15.00
N VAL A 31 -13.28 0.42 -13.90
CA VAL A 31 -12.22 0.20 -12.90
C VAL A 31 -12.88 -0.07 -11.56
N ALA A 32 -12.58 -1.22 -10.95
CA ALA A 32 -13.21 -1.63 -9.71
C ALA A 32 -12.26 -2.41 -8.80
N THR A 33 -12.42 -2.24 -7.49
CA THR A 33 -11.83 -3.13 -6.49
C THR A 33 -12.68 -4.38 -6.35
N PHE A 34 -12.06 -5.55 -6.29
CA PHE A 34 -12.70 -6.82 -6.00
C PHE A 34 -11.91 -7.52 -4.90
N ASP A 35 -12.42 -7.43 -3.67
CA ASP A 35 -11.83 -7.97 -2.45
C ASP A 35 -12.91 -8.41 -1.45
N GLY A 36 -12.48 -8.77 -0.24
CA GLY A 36 -13.39 -9.20 0.83
C GLY A 36 -14.37 -8.11 1.30
N ASP A 37 -14.10 -6.82 1.06
CA ASP A 37 -14.96 -5.71 1.49
C ASP A 37 -15.93 -5.29 0.38
N THR A 38 -15.82 -5.87 -0.82
CA THR A 38 -16.68 -5.58 -1.96
C THR A 38 -18.10 -6.09 -1.72
N PRO A 39 -19.14 -5.22 -1.71
CA PRO A 39 -20.52 -5.61 -1.46
C PRO A 39 -21.04 -6.69 -2.41
N GLN A 40 -21.80 -7.64 -1.90
CA GLN A 40 -22.27 -8.80 -2.68
C GLN A 40 -23.10 -8.38 -3.90
N SER A 41 -23.90 -7.31 -3.78
CA SER A 41 -24.71 -6.72 -4.85
C SER A 41 -23.85 -6.20 -6.02
N GLU A 42 -22.66 -5.68 -5.75
CA GLU A 42 -21.78 -5.09 -6.76
C GLU A 42 -20.96 -6.15 -7.52
N ARG A 43 -20.66 -7.29 -6.88
CA ARG A 43 -19.77 -8.31 -7.42
C ARG A 43 -20.18 -8.83 -8.79
N ALA A 44 -21.49 -9.00 -9.03
CA ALA A 44 -21.99 -9.47 -10.32
C ALA A 44 -21.77 -8.43 -11.44
N GLY A 45 -21.96 -7.14 -11.14
CA GLY A 45 -21.68 -6.04 -12.06
C GLY A 45 -20.19 -5.97 -12.41
N ILE A 46 -19.31 -6.01 -11.40
CA ILE A 46 -17.86 -5.96 -11.58
C ILE A 46 -17.37 -7.07 -12.54
N ARG A 47 -17.80 -8.32 -12.33
CA ARG A 47 -17.43 -9.43 -13.23
C ARG A 47 -17.84 -9.17 -14.68
N LYS A 48 -19.03 -8.62 -14.89
CA LYS A 48 -19.59 -8.35 -16.22
C LYS A 48 -18.92 -7.17 -16.91
N GLN A 49 -18.54 -6.11 -16.21
CA GLN A 49 -18.16 -4.83 -16.83
C GLN A 49 -16.70 -4.39 -16.61
N ALA A 50 -16.05 -4.78 -15.50
CA ALA A 50 -14.74 -4.23 -15.15
C ALA A 50 -13.65 -4.63 -16.15
N ARG A 51 -12.88 -3.64 -16.57
CA ARG A 51 -11.70 -3.77 -17.45
C ARG A 51 -10.41 -3.79 -16.64
N ILE A 52 -10.38 -3.06 -15.52
CA ILE A 52 -9.31 -3.07 -14.53
C ILE A 52 -9.90 -3.56 -13.21
N VAL A 53 -9.32 -4.62 -12.67
CA VAL A 53 -9.76 -5.24 -11.41
C VAL A 53 -8.61 -5.17 -10.41
N LEU A 54 -8.78 -4.38 -9.35
CA LEU A 54 -7.83 -4.30 -8.25
C LEU A 54 -8.20 -5.35 -7.21
N THR A 55 -7.30 -6.29 -6.94
CA THR A 55 -7.58 -7.41 -6.02
C THR A 55 -6.34 -7.75 -5.18
N ASN A 56 -6.44 -8.76 -4.33
CA ASN A 56 -5.33 -9.28 -3.55
C ASN A 56 -5.14 -10.79 -3.81
N PRO A 57 -3.98 -11.38 -3.46
CA PRO A 57 -3.71 -12.80 -3.71
C PRO A 57 -4.75 -13.75 -3.11
N ASP A 58 -5.30 -13.43 -1.93
CA ASP A 58 -6.32 -14.24 -1.27
C ASP A 58 -7.63 -14.26 -2.06
N MET A 59 -8.07 -13.09 -2.53
CA MET A 59 -9.30 -12.95 -3.30
C MET A 59 -9.14 -13.54 -4.71
N LEU A 60 -7.95 -13.41 -5.30
CA LEU A 60 -7.58 -14.11 -6.53
C LEU A 60 -7.72 -15.63 -6.32
N HIS A 61 -7.14 -16.16 -5.23
CA HIS A 61 -7.20 -17.57 -4.89
C HIS A 61 -8.63 -18.07 -4.62
N LEU A 62 -9.42 -17.35 -3.81
CA LEU A 62 -10.68 -17.86 -3.27
C LEU A 62 -11.90 -17.53 -4.12
N GLY A 63 -11.96 -16.36 -4.77
CA GLY A 63 -13.18 -15.95 -5.49
C GLY A 63 -13.03 -15.65 -6.96
N ILE A 64 -11.81 -15.46 -7.48
CA ILE A 64 -11.61 -15.25 -8.93
C ILE A 64 -11.28 -16.58 -9.62
N LEU A 65 -10.17 -17.23 -9.24
CA LEU A 65 -9.68 -18.43 -9.94
C LEU A 65 -10.65 -19.62 -9.87
N PRO A 66 -11.29 -19.96 -8.73
CA PRO A 66 -12.23 -21.09 -8.69
C PRO A 66 -13.51 -20.81 -9.48
N ASN A 67 -13.90 -19.54 -9.59
CA ASN A 67 -15.12 -19.11 -10.30
C ASN A 67 -14.81 -18.57 -11.71
N HIS A 68 -13.72 -19.05 -12.33
CA HIS A 68 -13.17 -18.48 -13.57
C HIS A 68 -14.16 -18.38 -14.73
N GLN A 69 -15.16 -19.27 -14.79
CA GLN A 69 -16.25 -19.23 -15.78
C GLN A 69 -17.02 -17.90 -15.73
N SER A 70 -17.30 -17.39 -14.52
CA SER A 70 -17.95 -16.09 -14.29
C SER A 70 -17.04 -14.90 -14.64
N TRP A 71 -15.75 -15.14 -14.83
CA TRP A 71 -14.73 -14.16 -15.20
C TRP A 71 -14.20 -14.37 -16.62
N SER A 72 -14.86 -15.22 -17.42
CA SER A 72 -14.40 -15.62 -18.75
C SER A 72 -14.12 -14.43 -19.69
N ARG A 73 -14.94 -13.38 -19.63
CA ARG A 73 -14.70 -12.14 -20.41
C ARG A 73 -13.34 -11.51 -20.07
N LEU A 74 -12.99 -11.42 -18.79
CA LEU A 74 -11.71 -10.88 -18.35
C LEU A 74 -10.57 -11.80 -18.79
N PHE A 75 -10.67 -13.11 -18.51
CA PHE A 75 -9.60 -14.05 -18.83
C PHE A 75 -9.31 -14.19 -20.32
N ARG A 76 -10.33 -14.13 -21.20
CA ARG A 76 -10.11 -14.15 -22.67
C ARG A 76 -9.36 -12.92 -23.18
N ASN A 77 -9.44 -11.79 -22.46
CA ASN A 77 -8.90 -10.50 -22.91
C ASN A 77 -7.79 -9.97 -22.00
N LEU A 78 -7.28 -10.78 -21.06
CA LEU A 78 -6.32 -10.31 -20.07
C LEU A 78 -4.97 -10.08 -20.74
N LYS A 79 -4.54 -8.81 -20.76
CA LYS A 79 -3.27 -8.37 -21.36
C LYS A 79 -2.18 -8.12 -20.34
N TYR A 80 -2.55 -7.66 -19.14
CA TYR A 80 -1.60 -7.26 -18.12
C TYR A 80 -2.00 -7.81 -16.76
N VAL A 81 -1.00 -8.22 -15.98
CA VAL A 81 -1.12 -8.55 -14.56
C VAL A 81 -0.06 -7.73 -13.82
N VAL A 82 -0.52 -6.78 -13.03
CA VAL A 82 0.35 -5.91 -12.23
C VAL A 82 0.41 -6.47 -10.80
N ILE A 83 1.62 -6.70 -10.32
CA ILE A 83 1.91 -7.18 -8.96
C ILE A 83 2.64 -6.07 -8.23
N ASP A 84 1.92 -5.38 -7.36
CA ASP A 84 2.51 -4.34 -6.53
C ASP A 84 3.15 -4.93 -5.27
N GLU A 85 4.18 -4.26 -4.77
CA GLU A 85 4.95 -4.61 -3.58
C GLU A 85 5.42 -6.07 -3.53
N THR A 86 6.01 -6.52 -4.63
CA THR A 86 6.40 -7.92 -4.85
C THR A 86 7.35 -8.44 -3.76
N HIS A 87 8.17 -7.56 -3.15
CA HIS A 87 9.05 -7.89 -2.02
C HIS A 87 8.33 -8.42 -0.77
N ILE A 88 7.03 -8.13 -0.60
CA ILE A 88 6.24 -8.63 0.53
C ILE A 88 6.00 -10.15 0.39
N TYR A 89 5.94 -10.67 -0.84
CA TYR A 89 5.63 -12.07 -1.11
C TYR A 89 6.87 -12.97 -0.96
N ARG A 90 7.32 -13.16 0.28
CA ARG A 90 8.49 -14.00 0.63
C ARG A 90 8.16 -15.12 1.62
N GLY A 91 9.08 -16.06 1.78
CA GLY A 91 8.91 -17.21 2.66
C GLY A 91 7.68 -18.05 2.29
N VAL A 92 7.02 -18.64 3.29
CA VAL A 92 5.84 -19.49 3.10
C VAL A 92 4.73 -18.75 2.34
N PHE A 93 4.46 -17.49 2.71
CA PHE A 93 3.44 -16.68 2.05
C PHE A 93 3.78 -16.45 0.56
N GLY A 94 5.03 -16.11 0.25
CA GLY A 94 5.51 -16.01 -1.13
C GLY A 94 5.33 -17.29 -1.94
N SER A 95 5.65 -18.44 -1.34
CA SER A 95 5.44 -19.75 -1.97
C SER A 95 3.98 -20.03 -2.30
N HIS A 96 3.03 -19.63 -1.43
CA HIS A 96 1.60 -19.71 -1.75
C HIS A 96 1.24 -18.81 -2.92
N VAL A 97 1.65 -17.55 -2.90
CA VAL A 97 1.38 -16.58 -3.97
C VAL A 97 1.92 -17.07 -5.31
N ALA A 98 3.13 -17.64 -5.34
CA ALA A 98 3.71 -18.22 -6.55
C ALA A 98 2.81 -19.31 -7.17
N ASN A 99 2.25 -20.19 -6.34
CA ASN A 99 1.31 -21.22 -6.81
C ASN A 99 -0.05 -20.65 -7.23
N VAL A 100 -0.52 -19.55 -6.63
CA VAL A 100 -1.70 -18.80 -7.11
C VAL A 100 -1.42 -18.26 -8.52
N LEU A 101 -0.26 -17.65 -8.76
CA LEU A 101 0.11 -17.08 -10.06
C LEU A 101 0.31 -18.15 -11.15
N ARG A 102 0.87 -19.32 -10.80
CA ARG A 102 0.91 -20.47 -11.73
C ARG A 102 -0.49 -20.92 -12.15
N ARG A 103 -1.45 -20.97 -11.22
CA ARG A 103 -2.86 -21.29 -11.54
C ARG A 103 -3.50 -20.21 -12.42
N LEU A 104 -3.23 -18.94 -12.13
CA LEU A 104 -3.66 -17.81 -12.97
C LEU A 104 -3.14 -17.98 -14.40
N ARG A 105 -1.84 -18.21 -14.58
CA ARG A 105 -1.23 -18.41 -15.90
C ARG A 105 -1.83 -19.59 -16.66
N ARG A 106 -2.01 -20.73 -15.98
CA ARG A 106 -2.66 -21.91 -16.56
C ARG A 106 -4.08 -21.59 -17.04
N LEU A 107 -4.86 -20.85 -16.25
CA LEU A 107 -6.22 -20.45 -16.65
C LEU A 107 -6.19 -19.47 -17.83
N CYS A 108 -5.30 -18.46 -17.81
CA CYS A 108 -5.15 -17.55 -18.94
C CYS A 108 -4.87 -18.32 -20.24
N ALA A 109 -3.92 -19.26 -20.21
CA ALA A 109 -3.61 -20.12 -21.35
C ALA A 109 -4.84 -20.92 -21.83
N SER A 110 -5.64 -21.49 -20.92
CA SER A 110 -6.87 -22.22 -21.28
C SER A 110 -7.95 -21.33 -21.90
N TYR A 111 -7.96 -20.03 -21.61
CA TYR A 111 -8.83 -19.04 -22.23
C TYR A 111 -8.25 -18.39 -23.49
N GLY A 112 -7.02 -18.77 -23.90
CA GLY A 112 -6.34 -18.22 -25.08
C GLY A 112 -5.61 -16.89 -24.83
N SER A 113 -5.31 -16.54 -23.57
CA SER A 113 -4.56 -15.33 -23.22
C SER A 113 -3.20 -15.64 -22.58
N SER A 114 -2.23 -14.77 -22.84
CA SER A 114 -0.89 -14.81 -22.24
C SER A 114 -0.53 -13.40 -21.77
N PRO A 115 -0.94 -13.00 -20.56
CA PRO A 115 -0.74 -11.63 -20.09
C PRO A 115 0.73 -11.33 -19.78
N GLN A 116 1.15 -10.10 -20.02
CA GLN A 116 2.42 -9.57 -19.54
C GLN A 116 2.33 -9.30 -18.03
N PHE A 117 3.36 -9.72 -17.30
CA PHE A 117 3.48 -9.46 -15.87
C PHE A 117 4.37 -8.24 -15.64
N ILE A 118 3.90 -7.34 -14.78
CA ILE A 118 4.61 -6.13 -14.38
C ILE A 118 4.69 -6.15 -12.85
N CYS A 119 5.89 -6.10 -12.30
CA CYS A 119 6.12 -6.18 -10.86
C CYS A 119 6.72 -4.87 -10.35
N CYS A 120 6.10 -4.29 -9.32
CA CYS A 120 6.67 -3.20 -8.55
C CYS A 120 7.23 -3.74 -7.23
N SER A 121 8.31 -3.17 -6.74
CA SER A 121 8.96 -3.59 -5.50
C SER A 121 9.77 -2.45 -4.90
N ALA A 122 9.81 -2.35 -3.56
CA ALA A 122 10.86 -1.63 -2.86
C ALA A 122 12.26 -2.19 -3.20
N THR A 123 13.29 -1.40 -2.88
CA THR A 123 14.70 -1.75 -3.08
C THR A 123 15.05 -3.04 -2.32
N ILE A 124 15.25 -4.12 -3.07
CA ILE A 124 15.72 -5.42 -2.57
C ILE A 124 16.98 -5.83 -3.32
N ALA A 125 17.80 -6.70 -2.74
CA ALA A 125 19.08 -7.09 -3.33
C ALA A 125 18.93 -7.89 -4.64
N ASN A 126 17.85 -8.65 -4.80
CA ASN A 126 17.64 -9.57 -5.92
C ASN A 126 16.25 -9.43 -6.59
N PRO A 127 15.88 -8.24 -7.11
CA PRO A 127 14.52 -7.96 -7.58
C PRO A 127 14.11 -8.82 -8.79
N LYS A 128 15.04 -9.02 -9.73
CA LYS A 128 14.85 -9.86 -10.91
C LYS A 128 14.56 -11.31 -10.51
N GLU A 129 15.47 -11.91 -9.75
CA GLU A 129 15.35 -13.31 -9.31
C GLU A 129 14.06 -13.53 -8.50
N HIS A 130 13.75 -12.61 -7.59
CA HIS A 130 12.53 -12.68 -6.77
C HIS A 130 11.25 -12.67 -7.62
N ALA A 131 11.16 -11.77 -8.61
CA ALA A 131 10.04 -11.73 -9.55
C ALA A 131 9.96 -13.01 -10.41
N GLN A 132 11.10 -13.51 -10.90
CA GLN A 132 11.16 -14.75 -11.67
C GLN A 132 10.67 -15.95 -10.84
N ASN A 133 11.07 -16.05 -9.58
CA ASN A 133 10.67 -17.15 -8.69
C ASN A 133 9.18 -17.12 -8.35
N ILE A 134 8.62 -15.93 -8.14
CA ILE A 134 7.20 -15.74 -7.85
C ILE A 134 6.32 -16.02 -9.07
N VAL A 135 6.66 -15.45 -10.23
CA VAL A 135 5.79 -15.51 -11.43
C VAL A 135 6.07 -16.76 -12.27
N GLY A 136 7.30 -17.27 -12.23
CA GLY A 136 7.77 -18.40 -13.03
C GLY A 136 7.99 -18.05 -14.51
N LEU A 137 8.38 -16.81 -14.79
CA LEU A 137 8.66 -16.28 -16.13
C LEU A 137 10.00 -15.52 -16.11
N PRO A 138 10.67 -15.32 -17.26
CA PRO A 138 11.78 -14.38 -17.38
C PRO A 138 11.36 -12.94 -17.04
N PHE A 139 12.24 -12.18 -16.39
CA PHE A 139 12.02 -10.77 -16.06
C PHE A 139 13.24 -9.93 -16.43
N GLU A 140 12.96 -8.69 -16.77
CA GLU A 140 13.93 -7.60 -16.86
C GLU A 140 13.70 -6.64 -15.70
N SER A 141 14.77 -6.22 -15.02
CA SER A 141 14.69 -5.33 -13.88
C SER A 141 15.03 -3.90 -14.30
N ILE A 142 14.09 -2.98 -14.09
CA ILE A 142 14.29 -1.54 -14.25
C ILE A 142 14.61 -0.98 -12.86
N VAL A 143 15.88 -0.65 -12.61
CA VAL A 143 16.38 -0.26 -11.28
C VAL A 143 16.87 1.18 -11.19
N GLU A 144 17.10 1.83 -12.34
CA GLU A 144 17.54 3.21 -12.39
C GLU A 144 16.37 4.14 -12.02
N ASP A 145 16.54 4.92 -10.95
CA ASP A 145 15.57 5.92 -10.51
C ASP A 145 15.92 7.28 -11.10
N GLY A 146 15.16 7.70 -12.11
CA GLY A 146 15.28 9.01 -12.76
C GLY A 146 14.32 10.07 -12.19
N SER A 147 13.66 9.82 -11.06
CA SER A 147 12.73 10.80 -10.47
C SER A 147 13.47 11.99 -9.85
N PRO A 148 12.84 13.18 -9.75
CA PRO A 148 13.47 14.33 -9.11
C PRO A 148 13.56 14.10 -7.60
N HIS A 149 14.74 14.33 -7.02
CA HIS A 149 14.93 14.28 -5.56
C HIS A 149 15.53 15.59 -5.05
N GLY A 150 14.98 16.09 -3.95
CA GLY A 150 15.61 17.15 -3.17
C GLY A 150 16.69 16.60 -2.24
N GLU A 151 17.42 17.49 -1.58
CA GLU A 151 18.39 17.15 -0.55
C GLU A 151 17.73 16.37 0.60
N LYS A 152 18.43 15.33 1.08
CA LYS A 152 17.96 14.47 2.18
C LYS A 152 19.03 14.37 3.24
N TYR A 153 18.64 14.66 4.49
CA TYR A 153 19.49 14.46 5.66
C TYR A 153 19.12 13.17 6.37
N PHE A 154 20.08 12.27 6.51
CA PHE A 154 19.93 11.05 7.30
C PHE A 154 20.78 11.15 8.55
N VAL A 155 20.12 11.32 9.70
CA VAL A 155 20.78 11.65 10.98
C VAL A 155 20.53 10.55 12.01
N PHE A 156 21.58 10.20 12.76
CA PHE A 156 21.47 9.34 13.92
C PHE A 156 21.34 10.18 15.19
N TRP A 157 20.19 10.03 15.87
CA TRP A 157 19.92 10.71 17.13
C TRP A 157 20.15 9.76 18.31
N ASN A 158 21.14 10.09 19.15
CA ASN A 158 21.40 9.35 20.37
C ASN A 158 20.83 10.12 21.58
N PRO A 159 19.80 9.60 22.28
CA PRO A 159 19.16 10.31 23.39
C PRO A 159 20.15 10.79 24.45
N PRO A 160 19.99 12.00 25.01
CA PRO A 160 20.93 12.55 25.98
C PRO A 160 20.99 11.70 27.26
N ILE A 161 22.14 11.76 27.94
CA ILE A 161 22.35 11.12 29.25
C ILE A 161 21.59 11.94 30.31
N ILE A 162 20.90 11.25 31.22
CA ILE A 162 20.19 11.84 32.35
C ILE A 162 20.87 11.38 33.64
N GLY A 163 21.02 12.31 34.59
CA GLY A 163 21.55 12.06 35.92
C GLY A 163 23.08 12.09 36.00
N GLU A 164 23.59 12.46 37.18
CA GLU A 164 25.03 12.65 37.44
C GLU A 164 25.84 11.35 37.27
N ALA A 165 25.22 10.20 37.56
CA ALA A 165 25.86 8.88 37.48
C ALA A 165 26.07 8.36 36.04
N LYS A 166 25.71 9.13 35.00
CA LYS A 166 25.86 8.82 33.56
C LYS A 166 25.29 7.47 33.06
N ASN A 167 24.55 6.75 33.89
CA ASN A 167 24.08 5.39 33.59
C ASN A 167 22.66 5.32 33.02
N ALA A 168 21.94 6.45 32.94
CA ALA A 168 20.60 6.51 32.36
C ALA A 168 20.58 7.45 31.15
N ARG A 169 19.79 7.11 30.14
CA ARG A 169 19.51 7.98 28.99
C ARG A 169 18.04 8.33 28.94
N ARG A 170 17.73 9.46 28.30
CA ARG A 170 16.35 9.78 27.96
C ARG A 170 15.77 8.66 27.08
N SER A 171 14.51 8.35 27.31
CA SER A 171 13.79 7.35 26.51
C SER A 171 13.73 7.81 25.06
N SER A 172 14.07 6.93 24.12
CA SER A 172 13.92 7.21 22.67
C SER A 172 12.49 7.58 22.31
N ASN A 173 11.49 7.09 23.03
CA ASN A 173 10.09 7.44 22.80
C ASN A 173 9.79 8.89 23.22
N SER A 174 10.40 9.35 24.32
CA SER A 174 10.26 10.73 24.78
C SER A 174 11.00 11.70 23.85
N GLU A 175 12.17 11.31 23.35
CA GLU A 175 12.89 12.07 22.31
C GLU A 175 12.10 12.13 21.00
N ALA A 176 11.49 11.03 20.57
CA ALA A 176 10.66 11.01 19.36
C ALA A 176 9.43 11.93 19.51
N ALA A 177 8.78 11.92 20.67
CA ALA A 177 7.67 12.84 20.97
C ALA A 177 8.13 14.31 20.97
N PHE A 178 9.29 14.59 21.56
CA PHE A 178 9.89 15.92 21.54
C PHE A 178 10.20 16.41 20.12
N LEU A 179 10.88 15.59 19.31
CA LEU A 179 11.20 15.94 17.92
C LEU A 179 9.93 16.15 17.08
N LEU A 180 8.91 15.30 17.26
CA LEU A 180 7.62 15.49 16.58
C LEU A 180 6.94 16.79 17.01
N GLY A 181 6.95 17.10 18.32
CA GLY A 181 6.40 18.35 18.85
C GLY A 181 7.08 19.58 18.28
N GLU A 182 8.41 19.56 18.14
CA GLU A 182 9.18 20.64 17.50
C GLU A 182 8.82 20.81 16.01
N LEU A 183 8.66 19.72 15.26
CA LEU A 183 8.26 19.77 13.86
C LEU A 183 6.85 20.38 13.70
N VAL A 184 5.89 19.90 14.49
CA VAL A 184 4.49 20.37 14.44
C VAL A 184 4.39 21.84 14.80
N GLN A 185 5.09 22.31 15.83
CA GLN A 185 5.12 23.72 16.21
C GLN A 185 5.70 24.63 15.12
N LYS A 186 6.60 24.11 14.28
CA LYS A 186 7.17 24.81 13.12
C LYS A 186 6.34 24.65 11.85
N GLY A 187 5.17 24.00 11.91
CA GLY A 187 4.34 23.72 10.74
C GLY A 187 4.96 22.72 9.77
N ILE A 188 5.90 21.89 10.23
CA ILE A 188 6.57 20.87 9.42
C ILE A 188 5.86 19.53 9.62
N ARG A 189 5.36 18.95 8.53
CA ARG A 189 4.73 17.63 8.53
C ARG A 189 5.76 16.54 8.84
N GLY A 190 5.41 15.63 9.74
CA GLY A 190 6.29 14.56 10.19
C GLY A 190 5.55 13.24 10.41
N LEU A 191 6.27 12.13 10.25
CA LEU A 191 5.81 10.78 10.58
C LEU A 191 6.73 10.16 11.62
N VAL A 192 6.16 9.57 12.67
CA VAL A 192 6.90 8.80 13.67
C VAL A 192 6.47 7.34 13.63
N PHE A 193 7.42 6.46 13.29
CA PHE A 193 7.21 5.02 13.31
C PHE A 193 7.53 4.45 14.70
N ALA A 194 6.62 3.66 15.25
CA ALA A 194 6.78 3.00 16.54
C ALA A 194 6.67 1.48 16.41
N ARG A 195 7.40 0.74 17.26
CA ARG A 195 7.48 -0.73 17.19
C ARG A 195 6.19 -1.45 17.59
N THR A 196 5.36 -0.83 18.46
CA THR A 196 4.15 -1.48 18.97
C THR A 196 2.99 -0.49 19.01
N ARG A 197 1.76 -1.01 18.97
CA ARG A 197 0.53 -0.22 19.09
C ARG A 197 0.51 0.60 20.37
N LYS A 198 0.98 0.03 21.49
CA LYS A 198 1.05 0.73 22.78
C LYS A 198 2.04 1.90 22.74
N LEU A 199 3.19 1.72 22.09
CA LEU A 199 4.17 2.80 21.94
C LEU A 199 3.66 3.92 21.03
N THR A 200 2.93 3.61 19.96
CA THR A 200 2.28 4.63 19.12
C THR A 200 1.37 5.53 19.95
N GLU A 201 0.50 4.96 20.78
CA GLU A 201 -0.41 5.72 21.63
C GLU A 201 0.34 6.51 22.72
N LEU A 202 1.39 5.93 23.31
CA LEU A 202 2.21 6.63 24.30
C LEU A 202 2.94 7.84 23.69
N ILE A 203 3.56 7.69 22.52
CA ILE A 203 4.24 8.79 21.82
C ILE A 203 3.22 9.90 21.48
N TYR A 204 2.03 9.52 21.00
CA TYR A 204 0.95 10.47 20.72
C TYR A 204 0.56 11.28 21.98
N ILE A 205 0.30 10.61 23.11
CA ILE A 205 -0.04 11.27 24.37
C ILE A 205 1.09 12.18 24.84
N TYR A 206 2.35 11.72 24.78
CA TYR A 206 3.51 12.52 25.18
C TYR A 206 3.69 13.75 24.29
N THR A 207 3.39 13.64 23.00
CA THR A 207 3.46 14.76 22.06
C THR A 207 2.33 15.75 22.35
N GLN A 208 1.09 15.28 22.55
CA GLN A 208 -0.04 16.14 22.92
C GLN A 208 0.22 16.95 24.18
N GLY A 209 0.82 16.34 25.21
CA GLY A 209 1.16 17.05 26.45
C GLY A 209 2.24 18.14 26.31
N GLN A 210 2.97 18.17 25.19
CA GLN A 210 4.01 19.17 24.89
C GLN A 210 3.52 20.27 23.94
N LEU A 211 2.40 20.05 23.24
CA LEU A 211 1.88 20.97 22.24
C LEU A 211 0.95 22.00 22.88
N PRO A 212 0.90 23.24 22.35
CA PRO A 212 -0.12 24.20 22.73
C PRO A 212 -1.52 23.69 22.30
N PRO A 213 -2.61 24.07 23.01
CA PRO A 213 -3.96 23.59 22.71
C PRO A 213 -4.42 23.83 21.26
N SER A 214 -3.88 24.86 20.59
CA SER A 214 -4.20 25.17 19.19
C SER A 214 -3.62 24.16 18.18
N LEU A 215 -2.67 23.32 18.59
CA LEU A 215 -1.98 22.36 17.72
C LEU A 215 -2.24 20.90 18.08
N THR A 216 -2.99 20.60 19.14
CA THR A 216 -3.23 19.21 19.58
C THR A 216 -4.05 18.40 18.56
N ASP A 217 -4.89 19.07 17.77
CA ASP A 217 -5.70 18.47 16.70
C ASP A 217 -4.91 18.26 15.40
N LYS A 218 -3.65 18.70 15.35
CA LYS A 218 -2.73 18.55 14.20
C LYS A 218 -1.91 17.26 14.25
N ILE A 219 -2.15 16.39 15.22
CA ILE A 219 -1.49 15.10 15.31
C ILE A 219 -2.52 13.99 15.48
N SER A 220 -2.22 12.82 14.93
CA SER A 220 -3.08 11.65 15.06
C SER A 220 -2.25 10.36 15.15
N PRO A 221 -2.58 9.43 16.07
CA PRO A 221 -2.00 8.10 16.06
C PRO A 221 -2.57 7.29 14.88
N TYR A 222 -1.77 6.40 14.30
CA TYR A 222 -2.25 5.48 13.26
C TYR A 222 -1.84 4.04 13.58
N ARG A 223 -2.80 3.13 13.63
CA ARG A 223 -2.54 1.70 13.86
C ARG A 223 -3.55 0.78 13.20
N ALA A 224 -3.11 -0.44 12.86
CA ALA A 224 -3.93 -1.47 12.24
C ALA A 224 -5.18 -1.91 13.05
N GLY A 225 -5.25 -1.59 14.35
CA GLY A 225 -6.39 -1.91 15.20
C GLY A 225 -7.58 -0.95 15.08
N TYR A 226 -7.47 0.12 14.29
CA TYR A 226 -8.58 1.04 14.02
C TYR A 226 -9.54 0.49 12.97
N LEU A 227 -10.80 0.94 13.05
CA LEU A 227 -11.78 0.59 12.03
C LEU A 227 -11.30 1.10 10.66
N PRO A 228 -11.62 0.40 9.55
CA PRO A 228 -11.23 0.84 8.22
C PRO A 228 -11.62 2.30 7.91
N LYS A 229 -12.81 2.74 8.36
CA LYS A 229 -13.28 4.12 8.18
C LYS A 229 -12.39 5.16 8.88
N ASP A 230 -11.89 4.83 10.07
CA ASP A 230 -11.08 5.77 10.87
C ASP A 230 -9.68 5.90 10.26
N ARG A 231 -9.09 4.79 9.81
CA ARG A 231 -7.81 4.80 9.10
C ARG A 231 -7.87 5.63 7.82
N ARG A 232 -8.93 5.45 7.03
CA ARG A 232 -9.15 6.24 5.80
C ARG A 232 -9.30 7.73 6.08
N ARG A 233 -9.99 8.09 7.17
CA ARG A 233 -10.12 9.49 7.59
C ARG A 233 -8.73 10.06 7.90
N ILE A 234 -7.95 9.39 8.75
CA ILE A 234 -6.60 9.86 9.12
C ILE A 234 -5.68 9.97 7.90
N GLU A 235 -5.68 8.96 7.02
CA GLU A 235 -4.93 8.98 5.76
C GLU A 235 -5.29 10.20 4.91
N HIS A 236 -6.59 10.47 4.72
CA HIS A 236 -7.08 11.63 3.97
C HIS A 236 -6.64 12.96 4.58
N GLN A 237 -6.78 13.11 5.90
CA GLN A 237 -6.39 14.33 6.61
C GLN A 237 -4.88 14.59 6.50
N PHE A 238 -4.05 13.54 6.51
CA PHE A 238 -2.61 13.65 6.32
C PHE A 238 -2.23 14.03 4.87
N PHE A 239 -2.89 13.46 3.86
CA PHE A 239 -2.64 13.79 2.45
C PHE A 239 -3.03 15.23 2.11
N ASP A 240 -4.15 15.72 2.67
CA ASP A 240 -4.66 17.07 2.41
C ASP A 240 -3.94 18.15 3.23
N GLY A 241 -3.05 17.77 4.15
CA GLY A 241 -2.32 18.69 5.03
C GLY A 241 -3.16 19.27 6.15
N GLU A 242 -4.29 18.62 6.49
CA GLU A 242 -5.04 18.94 7.72
C GLU A 242 -4.27 18.50 8.98
N LEU A 243 -3.52 17.40 8.85
CA LEU A 243 -2.55 16.84 9.81
C LEU A 243 -1.10 17.07 9.35
#